data_AF-A0A445BBG0-F1
#
_entry.id   AF-A0A445BBG0-F1
#
_cell.length_a   1.000
_cell.length_b   1.000
_cell.length_c   1.000
_cell.angle_alpha   90.00
_cell.angle_beta   90.00
_cell.angle_gamma   90.00
#
_symmetry.space_group_name_H-M   'P 1'
#
loop_
_entity.id
_entity.type
_entity.pdbx_description
1 polymer ?
#
loop_
_entity_poly.entity_id
_entity_poly.type
_entity_poly.pdbx_seq_one_letter_code
_entity_poly.pdbx_strand_id
1 'polypeptide(L)'
;MAVRLLSGHEVSDLCLGKPALRSLSITDTLADALSALKRIDDTFVSVWNCNHSLVRSHFPSPPPPQERCKAKEDDCRCVGRLCMLDIICYLCKPENLSAPAAALRSPISLLITDHSALVSHLEPNASLLDAIDAMHEGAQNLVIPIQSSISSRRKSVESLDSIFHNNNRSYCWVTQEDVIRYLLNAIAAFSPTPASPINTLNVIDDQNLFAVNYDDPASSALNLLSLSLIHQSSVAIVDPEGKFVGEISPFMLNSCDEAVAPALATLSAGDLMAYIDCGGPPEDLVQIVKERLEEQNLSAALELLGDEGGLSSWSSFCSSSSEDDASTGKNWRLGGYSARVVRRSEAIVCYPWSSLVAVMIQALSHRVSYVWVVEDDGTLTGIVTFEGMLKVFREHLKSMC
;
A
#
# COMPACT_ATOMS: atom_id res chain seq x y z
N MET A 1 23.80 23.71 -8.46
CA MET A 1 22.45 23.42 -9.00
C MET A 1 21.62 22.66 -7.97
N ALA A 2 22.18 21.63 -7.31
CA ALA A 2 21.52 20.91 -6.22
C ALA A 2 21.25 21.72 -4.93
N VAL A 3 22.13 22.65 -4.54
CA VAL A 3 21.86 23.57 -3.40
C VAL A 3 20.59 24.42 -3.64
N ARG A 4 20.23 24.73 -4.89
CA ARG A 4 18.95 25.40 -5.21
C ARG A 4 17.73 24.48 -5.09
N LEU A 5 17.90 23.16 -5.22
CA LEU A 5 16.83 22.19 -4.96
C LEU A 5 16.50 22.15 -3.46
N LEU A 6 17.52 22.24 -2.59
CA LEU A 6 17.38 22.23 -1.13
C LEU A 6 16.85 23.55 -0.56
N SER A 7 17.34 24.68 -1.05
CA SER A 7 17.02 26.00 -0.46
C SER A 7 15.80 26.69 -1.06
N GLY A 8 15.12 26.07 -2.04
CA GLY A 8 14.06 26.73 -2.80
C GLY A 8 12.80 25.91 -3.04
N HIS A 9 12.74 24.65 -2.57
CA HIS A 9 11.57 23.80 -2.75
C HIS A 9 11.07 23.30 -1.41
N GLU A 10 9.79 23.51 -1.18
CA GLU A 10 9.10 23.17 0.05
C GLU A 10 8.32 21.87 -0.15
N VAL A 11 8.02 21.18 0.95
CA VAL A 11 7.20 19.97 0.89
C VAL A 11 5.81 20.25 0.29
N SER A 12 5.30 21.48 0.40
CA SER A 12 4.06 21.93 -0.26
C SER A 12 4.04 21.73 -1.78
N ASP A 13 5.20 21.75 -2.45
CA ASP A 13 5.30 21.51 -3.90
C ASP A 13 4.92 20.06 -4.27
N LEU A 14 5.18 19.10 -3.37
CA LEU A 14 4.80 17.69 -3.53
C LEU A 14 3.31 17.43 -3.25
N CYS A 15 2.64 18.37 -2.58
CA CYS A 15 1.23 18.27 -2.22
C CYS A 15 0.29 18.72 -3.34
N LEU A 16 0.81 19.32 -4.42
CA LEU A 16 0.00 19.85 -5.51
C LEU A 16 -0.79 18.73 -6.23
N GLY A 17 -2.11 18.84 -6.23
CA GLY A 17 -3.01 17.86 -6.87
C GLY A 17 -3.23 16.59 -6.07
N LYS A 18 -2.65 16.46 -4.86
CA LYS A 18 -2.91 15.33 -3.97
C LYS A 18 -4.33 15.39 -3.41
N PRO A 19 -5.04 14.25 -3.31
CA PRO A 19 -6.35 14.21 -2.69
C PRO A 19 -6.24 14.45 -1.19
N ALA A 20 -7.31 14.97 -0.60
CA ALA A 20 -7.40 15.08 0.84
C ALA A 20 -7.61 13.71 1.49
N LEU A 21 -7.00 13.52 2.66
CA LEU A 21 -7.09 12.28 3.40
C LEU A 21 -8.49 12.05 3.95
N ARG A 22 -8.92 10.79 3.87
CA ARG A 22 -10.16 10.31 4.47
C ARG A 22 -9.84 9.62 5.79
N SER A 23 -10.57 9.95 6.85
CA SER A 23 -10.24 9.54 8.21
C SER A 23 -11.10 8.39 8.76
N LEU A 24 -10.43 7.43 9.38
CA LEU A 24 -11.02 6.48 10.33
C LEU A 24 -10.55 6.82 11.74
N SER A 25 -11.41 6.57 12.72
CA SER A 25 -11.06 6.68 14.14
C SER A 25 -10.37 5.40 14.60
N ILE A 26 -9.42 5.52 15.52
CA ILE A 26 -8.83 4.37 16.22
C ILE A 26 -9.87 3.48 16.94
N THR A 27 -11.05 4.03 17.24
CA THR A 27 -12.17 3.33 17.87
C THR A 27 -13.12 2.61 16.90
N ASP A 28 -12.95 2.83 15.59
CA ASP A 28 -13.76 2.14 14.59
C ASP A 28 -13.34 0.67 14.48
N THR A 29 -14.21 -0.14 13.88
CA THR A 29 -13.98 -1.58 13.76
C THR A 29 -13.21 -1.95 12.48
N LEU A 30 -12.65 -3.15 12.42
CA LEU A 30 -12.05 -3.67 11.20
C LEU A 30 -13.07 -3.84 10.06
N ALA A 31 -14.33 -4.13 10.37
CA ALA A 31 -15.42 -4.17 9.38
C ALA A 31 -15.67 -2.79 8.74
N ASP A 32 -15.60 -1.72 9.54
CA ASP A 32 -15.72 -0.34 9.08
C ASP A 32 -14.56 0.04 8.15
N ALA A 33 -13.34 -0.34 8.54
CA ALA A 33 -12.14 -0.16 7.72
C ALA A 33 -12.22 -0.92 6.39
N LEU A 34 -12.64 -2.19 6.45
CA LEU A 34 -12.80 -3.04 5.27
C LEU A 34 -13.80 -2.41 4.29
N SER A 35 -14.96 -1.96 4.81
CA SER A 35 -15.98 -1.28 4.01
C SER A 35 -15.47 0.03 3.41
N ALA A 36 -14.62 0.77 4.12
CA ALA A 36 -13.98 1.98 3.62
C ALA A 36 -12.98 1.66 2.49
N LEU A 37 -12.12 0.66 2.68
CA LEU A 37 -11.13 0.21 1.69
C LEU A 37 -11.81 -0.24 0.39
N LYS A 38 -12.91 -1.00 0.46
CA LYS A 38 -13.67 -1.44 -0.74
C LYS A 38 -14.31 -0.28 -1.51
N ARG A 39 -14.54 0.87 -0.87
CA ARG A 39 -15.19 2.05 -1.47
C ARG A 39 -14.21 3.07 -2.04
N ILE A 40 -12.96 3.02 -1.59
CA ILE A 40 -11.94 4.00 -1.94
C ILE A 40 -11.07 3.40 -3.06
N ASP A 41 -10.63 4.23 -4.00
CA ASP A 41 -9.73 3.80 -5.10
C ASP A 41 -8.24 3.89 -4.70
N ASP A 42 -7.97 3.91 -3.39
CA ASP A 42 -6.64 4.00 -2.77
C ASP A 42 -6.36 2.70 -2.00
N THR A 43 -5.09 2.32 -1.91
CA THR A 43 -4.64 1.07 -1.26
C THR A 43 -4.62 1.12 0.27
N PHE A 44 -4.82 2.30 0.88
CA PHE A 44 -4.73 2.50 2.33
C PHE A 44 -5.61 3.65 2.80
N VAL A 45 -6.05 3.58 4.06
CA VAL A 45 -6.88 4.58 4.74
C VAL A 45 -6.17 5.15 5.96
N SER A 46 -6.35 6.44 6.22
CA SER A 46 -5.67 7.14 7.31
C SER A 46 -6.41 6.93 8.62
N VAL A 47 -5.68 6.63 9.69
CA VAL A 47 -6.24 6.39 11.02
C VAL A 47 -5.85 7.53 11.95
N TRP A 48 -6.84 8.06 12.67
CA TRP A 48 -6.71 9.25 13.50
C TRP A 48 -7.17 8.98 14.93
N ASN A 49 -6.59 9.72 15.87
CA ASN A 49 -6.98 9.68 17.29
C ASN A 49 -8.29 10.44 17.59
N CYS A 50 -8.82 11.18 16.63
CA CYS A 50 -10.08 11.92 16.73
C CYS A 50 -11.27 11.10 16.19
N ASN A 51 -12.49 11.46 16.61
CA ASN A 51 -13.71 10.67 16.35
C ASN A 51 -14.42 11.03 15.02
N HIS A 52 -13.71 11.61 14.05
CA HIS A 52 -14.26 11.92 12.72
C HIS A 52 -14.10 10.70 11.81
N SER A 53 -15.07 9.80 11.86
CA SER A 53 -15.04 8.58 11.04
C SER A 53 -15.88 8.73 9.77
N LEU A 54 -15.33 8.25 8.65
CA LEU A 54 -16.05 8.03 7.39
C LEU A 54 -17.38 7.30 7.59
N VAL A 55 -17.45 6.35 8.51
CA VAL A 55 -18.62 5.48 8.70
C VAL A 55 -19.74 6.19 9.46
N ARG A 56 -19.40 7.05 10.43
CA ARG A 56 -20.41 7.77 11.25
C ARG A 56 -21.11 8.90 10.50
N SER A 57 -20.56 9.36 9.37
CA SER A 57 -21.22 10.34 8.50
C SER A 57 -22.52 9.84 7.84
N HIS A 58 -22.75 8.52 7.81
CA HIS A 58 -23.93 7.90 7.20
C HIS A 58 -25.05 7.55 8.19
N PHE A 59 -24.78 7.44 9.49
CA PHE A 59 -25.79 7.22 10.52
C PHE A 59 -25.66 8.31 11.60
N PRO A 60 -26.51 9.36 11.57
CA PRO A 60 -26.57 10.33 12.66
C PRO A 60 -27.21 9.67 13.89
N SER A 61 -26.43 8.91 14.65
CA SER A 61 -26.81 8.56 16.01
C SER A 61 -26.79 9.82 16.87
N PRO A 62 -27.73 10.01 17.81
CA PRO A 62 -27.68 11.13 18.73
C PRO A 62 -26.33 11.12 19.46
N PRO A 63 -25.67 12.28 19.63
CA PRO A 63 -24.39 12.32 20.31
C PRO A 63 -24.58 11.73 21.71
N PRO A 64 -23.65 10.86 22.18
CA PRO A 64 -23.65 10.47 23.58
C PRO A 64 -23.64 11.72 24.46
N PRO A 65 -24.26 11.69 25.64
CA PRO A 65 -24.29 12.83 26.55
C PRO A 65 -22.88 13.36 26.71
N GLN A 66 -22.73 14.66 26.48
CA GLN A 66 -21.46 15.40 26.52
C GLN A 66 -20.77 15.20 27.88
N GLU A 67 -20.02 14.13 28.04
CA GLU A 67 -18.79 14.21 28.82
C GLU A 67 -17.90 15.14 28.02
N ARG A 68 -17.84 16.41 28.46
CA ARG A 68 -16.82 17.37 28.03
C ARG A 68 -15.46 16.82 28.42
N CYS A 69 -14.97 15.83 27.67
CA CYS A 69 -13.55 15.59 27.54
C CYS A 69 -13.01 16.86 26.90
N LYS A 70 -12.46 17.74 27.74
CA LYS A 70 -11.54 18.81 27.33
C LYS A 70 -10.27 18.14 26.77
N ALA A 71 -10.39 17.35 25.71
CA ALA A 71 -9.26 17.09 24.85
C ALA A 71 -8.91 18.45 24.25
N LYS A 72 -7.69 18.92 24.47
CA LYS A 72 -7.20 20.18 23.91
C LYS A 72 -7.58 20.20 22.42
N GLU A 73 -8.20 21.29 21.97
CA GLU A 73 -8.71 21.46 20.59
C GLU A 73 -7.64 21.26 19.49
N ASP A 74 -6.37 21.04 19.85
CA ASP A 74 -5.21 20.93 18.94
C ASP A 74 -4.70 19.50 18.64
N ASP A 75 -5.24 18.43 19.23
CA ASP A 75 -4.57 17.11 19.18
C ASP A 75 -5.13 16.08 18.19
N CYS A 76 -5.86 16.50 17.14
CA CYS A 76 -6.33 15.59 16.09
C CYS A 76 -5.17 15.25 15.15
N ARG A 77 -4.54 14.09 15.37
CA ARG A 77 -3.35 13.61 14.65
C ARG A 77 -3.59 12.28 13.98
N CYS A 78 -3.03 12.13 12.78
CA CYS A 78 -2.94 10.85 12.09
C CYS A 78 -1.95 9.99 12.86
N VAL A 79 -2.41 8.84 13.35
CA VAL A 79 -1.64 7.90 14.16
C VAL A 79 -1.11 6.72 13.34
N GLY A 80 -1.67 6.50 12.15
CA GLY A 80 -1.25 5.39 11.30
C GLY A 80 -1.97 5.36 9.97
N ARG A 81 -1.66 4.31 9.22
CA ARG A 81 -2.39 3.91 8.02
C ARG A 81 -2.83 2.46 8.19
N LEU A 82 -3.88 2.09 7.47
CA LEU A 82 -4.40 0.74 7.42
C LEU A 82 -4.65 0.35 5.97
N CYS A 83 -4.16 -0.81 5.56
CA CYS A 83 -4.37 -1.38 4.23
C CYS A 83 -5.12 -2.72 4.30
N MET A 84 -5.52 -3.26 3.16
CA MET A 84 -6.24 -4.53 3.10
C MET A 84 -5.36 -5.69 3.60
N LEU A 85 -4.05 -5.66 3.32
CA LEU A 85 -3.11 -6.67 3.83
C LEU A 85 -3.07 -6.72 5.36
N ASP A 86 -3.18 -5.60 6.07
CA ASP A 86 -3.24 -5.60 7.54
C ASP A 86 -4.44 -6.43 8.04
N ILE A 87 -5.58 -6.27 7.36
CA ILE A 87 -6.81 -7.01 7.68
C ILE A 87 -6.64 -8.49 7.31
N ILE A 88 -6.08 -8.80 6.14
CA ILE A 88 -5.83 -10.19 5.70
C ILE A 88 -4.89 -10.89 6.70
N CYS A 89 -3.75 -10.30 7.05
CA CYS A 89 -2.81 -10.86 8.01
C CYS A 89 -3.46 -11.06 9.39
N TYR A 90 -4.33 -10.15 9.82
CA TYR A 90 -5.08 -10.32 11.07
C TYR A 90 -6.06 -11.48 11.01
N LEU A 91 -6.81 -11.63 9.92
CA LEU A 91 -7.77 -12.72 9.72
C LEU A 91 -7.08 -14.08 9.60
N CYS A 92 -5.86 -14.13 9.05
CA CYS A 92 -5.09 -15.37 8.90
C CYS A 92 -4.58 -15.95 10.24
N LYS A 93 -4.68 -15.22 11.36
CA LYS A 93 -4.34 -15.79 12.67
C LYS A 93 -5.33 -16.92 13.01
N PRO A 94 -4.89 -18.05 13.57
CA PRO A 94 -5.72 -19.25 13.73
C PRO A 94 -7.00 -19.00 14.56
N GLU A 95 -6.89 -18.14 15.58
CA GLU A 95 -8.01 -17.70 16.43
C GLU A 95 -9.06 -16.86 15.68
N ASN A 96 -8.61 -16.04 14.73
CA ASN A 96 -9.47 -15.17 13.94
C ASN A 96 -10.07 -15.89 12.73
N LEU A 97 -9.31 -16.78 12.11
CA LEU A 97 -9.75 -17.57 10.96
C LEU A 97 -10.92 -18.50 11.32
N SER A 98 -10.95 -18.99 12.56
CA SER A 98 -12.05 -19.81 13.08
C SER A 98 -13.36 -19.02 13.25
N ALA A 99 -13.30 -17.69 13.39
CA ALA A 99 -14.46 -16.82 13.61
C ALA A 99 -14.25 -15.41 12.99
N PRO A 100 -14.18 -15.29 11.66
CA PRO A 100 -13.80 -14.04 10.99
C PRO A 100 -14.80 -12.91 11.24
N ALA A 101 -16.09 -13.22 11.34
CA ALA A 101 -17.12 -12.24 11.68
C ALA A 101 -16.93 -11.62 13.08
N ALA A 102 -16.38 -12.37 14.03
CA ALA A 102 -16.02 -11.85 15.35
C ALA A 102 -14.73 -11.03 15.29
N ALA A 103 -13.73 -11.50 14.54
CA ALA A 103 -12.47 -10.80 14.32
C ALA A 103 -12.68 -9.41 13.67
N LEU A 104 -13.59 -9.28 12.71
CA LEU A 104 -13.90 -8.00 12.06
C LEU A 104 -14.55 -6.96 12.98
N ARG A 105 -15.12 -7.39 14.12
CA ARG A 105 -15.68 -6.46 15.13
C ARG A 105 -14.62 -5.90 16.07
N SER A 106 -13.39 -6.40 16.01
CA SER A 106 -12.28 -5.87 16.78
C SER A 106 -11.97 -4.42 16.40
N PRO A 107 -11.46 -3.60 17.34
CA PRO A 107 -11.11 -2.22 17.04
C PRO A 107 -9.83 -2.13 16.20
N ILE A 108 -9.74 -1.08 15.36
CA ILE A 108 -8.56 -0.79 14.52
C ILE A 108 -7.29 -0.61 15.36
N SER A 109 -7.42 -0.17 16.61
CA SER A 109 -6.30 0.00 17.55
C SER A 109 -5.43 -1.26 17.71
N LEU A 110 -5.92 -2.46 17.38
CA LEU A 110 -5.14 -3.70 17.44
C LEU A 110 -4.15 -3.85 16.29
N LEU A 111 -4.39 -3.20 15.15
CA LEU A 111 -3.54 -3.27 13.96
C LEU A 111 -2.59 -2.08 13.85
N ILE A 112 -2.92 -0.97 14.52
CA ILE A 112 -2.00 0.16 14.65
C ILE A 112 -0.93 -0.25 15.66
N THR A 113 0.14 -0.84 15.15
CA THR A 113 1.36 -1.10 15.91
C THR A 113 1.89 0.19 16.52
N ASP A 114 2.51 0.13 17.71
CA ASP A 114 3.14 1.25 18.42
C ASP A 114 4.32 1.92 17.67
N HIS A 115 4.51 1.62 16.38
CA HIS A 115 5.48 2.24 15.49
C HIS A 115 4.99 3.65 15.10
N SER A 116 4.93 4.55 16.09
CA SER A 116 4.65 5.98 15.91
C SER A 116 5.60 6.68 14.93
N ALA A 117 6.70 6.01 14.55
CA ALA A 117 7.66 6.45 13.54
C ALA A 117 7.15 6.35 12.09
N LEU A 118 6.16 5.49 11.77
CA LEU A 118 5.75 5.27 10.37
C LEU A 118 4.99 6.45 9.75
N VAL A 119 4.40 7.31 10.59
CA VAL A 119 3.66 8.49 10.15
C VAL A 119 4.22 9.73 10.85
N SER A 120 4.70 10.69 10.06
CA SER A 120 5.23 11.96 10.57
C SER A 120 4.44 13.13 10.02
N HIS A 121 4.20 14.15 10.85
CA HIS A 121 3.53 15.39 10.43
C HIS A 121 4.57 16.44 10.14
N LEU A 122 4.49 17.06 8.96
CA LEU A 122 5.35 18.17 8.57
C LEU A 122 4.50 19.39 8.21
N GLU A 123 5.03 20.57 8.52
CA GLU A 123 4.43 21.81 8.06
C GLU A 123 4.69 22.00 6.55
N PRO A 124 3.80 22.70 5.82
CA PRO A 124 3.92 22.84 4.37
C PRO A 124 5.23 23.52 3.91
N ASN A 125 5.82 24.36 4.76
CA ASN A 125 7.06 25.08 4.52
C ASN A 125 8.32 24.32 4.95
N ALA A 126 8.17 23.07 5.41
CA ALA A 126 9.32 22.21 5.66
C ALA A 126 10.13 22.02 4.38
N SER A 127 11.45 21.87 4.51
CA SER A 127 12.30 21.65 3.35
C SER A 127 12.18 20.21 2.84
N LEU A 128 12.53 19.99 1.57
CA LEU A 128 12.62 18.64 1.03
C LEU A 128 13.62 17.76 1.81
N LEU A 129 14.68 18.34 2.37
CA LEU A 129 15.65 17.60 3.19
C LEU A 129 15.02 17.12 4.49
N ASP A 130 14.18 17.93 5.13
CA ASP A 130 13.45 17.53 6.34
C ASP A 130 12.52 16.34 6.05
N ALA A 131 11.88 16.34 4.88
CA ALA A 131 11.08 15.19 4.43
C ALA A 131 11.91 13.93 4.22
N ILE A 132 13.09 14.05 3.57
CA ILE A 132 14.01 12.92 3.36
C ILE A 132 14.57 12.42 4.69
N ASP A 133 14.90 13.32 5.62
CA ASP A 133 15.38 13.00 6.96
C ASP A 133 14.31 12.24 7.76
N ALA A 134 13.06 12.73 7.75
CA ALA A 134 11.94 12.04 8.39
C ALA A 134 11.72 10.64 7.79
N MET A 135 11.82 10.48 6.47
CA MET A 135 11.71 9.18 5.81
C MET A 135 12.85 8.23 6.18
N HIS A 136 14.06 8.76 6.31
CA HIS A 136 15.22 7.99 6.74
C HIS A 136 15.15 7.56 8.22
N GLU A 137 14.42 8.32 9.05
CA GLU A 137 14.14 7.95 10.45
C GLU A 137 13.01 6.90 10.57
N GLY A 138 12.41 6.48 9.45
CA GLY A 138 11.39 5.44 9.38
C GLY A 138 10.00 5.92 8.98
N ALA A 139 9.80 7.20 8.68
CA ALA A 139 8.50 7.70 8.23
C ALA A 139 8.19 7.20 6.80
N GLN A 140 7.11 6.46 6.66
CA GLN A 140 6.63 5.99 5.36
C GLN A 140 5.70 7.01 4.70
N ASN A 141 4.92 7.71 5.53
CA ASN A 141 3.94 8.69 5.08
C ASN A 141 4.12 10.00 5.87
N LEU A 142 4.32 11.08 5.12
CA LEU A 142 4.38 12.43 5.65
C LEU A 142 2.99 13.05 5.51
N VAL A 143 2.39 13.45 6.63
CA VAL A 143 1.08 14.09 6.70
C VAL A 143 1.28 15.59 6.66
N ILE A 144 0.82 16.24 5.59
CA ILE A 144 1.03 17.67 5.39
C ILE A 144 -0.33 18.38 5.28
N PRO A 145 -0.54 19.48 6.03
CA PRO A 145 -1.73 20.30 5.88
C PRO A 145 -1.87 20.84 4.46
N ILE A 146 -3.04 20.65 3.84
CA ILE A 146 -3.35 21.28 2.56
C ILE A 146 -3.63 22.75 2.82
N GLN A 147 -2.82 23.64 2.24
CA GLN A 147 -3.11 25.06 2.23
C GLN A 147 -4.33 25.30 1.34
N SER A 148 -5.52 25.37 1.93
CA SER A 148 -6.72 25.72 1.17
C SER A 148 -6.62 27.17 0.70
N SER A 149 -6.18 27.38 -0.54
CA SER A 149 -6.52 28.63 -1.23
C SER A 149 -8.03 28.62 -1.40
N ILE A 150 -8.71 29.54 -0.73
CA ILE A 150 -10.16 29.73 -0.80
C ILE A 150 -10.55 30.00 -2.26
N SER A 151 -10.83 28.95 -3.03
CA SER A 151 -11.50 29.05 -4.33
C SER A 151 -12.63 28.02 -4.36
N SER A 152 -13.64 28.35 -3.60
CA SER A 152 -15.02 27.91 -3.75
C SER A 152 -15.47 28.02 -5.22
N ARG A 153 -15.54 26.90 -5.96
CA ARG A 153 -16.51 26.67 -7.05
C ARG A 153 -16.43 25.23 -7.57
N ARG A 154 -17.21 24.38 -6.92
CA ARG A 154 -17.92 23.15 -7.37
C ARG A 154 -17.97 22.16 -6.21
N LYS A 155 -18.70 22.55 -5.15
CA LYS A 155 -19.07 21.63 -4.07
C LYS A 155 -20.19 20.73 -4.59
N SER A 156 -19.85 19.53 -5.03
CA SER A 156 -20.80 18.43 -5.04
C SER A 156 -21.04 18.04 -3.58
N VAL A 157 -22.30 18.13 -3.18
CA VAL A 157 -22.77 17.90 -1.81
C VAL A 157 -22.94 16.40 -1.63
N GLU A 158 -21.89 15.71 -1.22
CA GLU A 158 -21.97 14.34 -0.67
C GLU A 158 -20.61 14.00 -0.01
N SER A 159 -20.59 13.86 1.33
CA SER A 159 -19.45 13.46 2.18
C SER A 159 -18.31 14.47 2.41
N LEU A 160 -18.60 15.63 3.03
CA LEU A 160 -17.57 16.60 3.45
C LEU A 160 -17.06 16.40 4.91
N ASP A 161 -17.79 15.67 5.77
CA ASP A 161 -17.48 15.62 7.21
C ASP A 161 -16.29 14.71 7.57
N SER A 162 -15.81 13.88 6.64
CA SER A 162 -14.73 12.91 6.84
C SER A 162 -13.36 13.35 6.30
N ILE A 163 -13.30 14.56 5.73
CA ILE A 163 -12.10 15.15 5.11
C ILE A 163 -11.57 16.32 5.96
N PHE A 164 -12.44 16.98 6.73
CA PHE A 164 -12.06 18.07 7.62
C PHE A 164 -11.86 17.57 9.04
N HIS A 165 -10.69 17.82 9.60
CA HIS A 165 -10.38 17.51 10.99
C HIS A 165 -10.84 18.64 11.92
N ASN A 166 -10.82 18.41 13.23
CA ASN A 166 -11.22 19.39 14.28
C ASN A 166 -10.65 20.80 14.06
N ASN A 167 -9.46 20.89 13.47
CA ASN A 167 -8.76 22.15 13.23
C ASN A 167 -9.24 22.87 11.94
N ASN A 168 -10.34 22.41 11.32
CA ASN A 168 -10.83 22.81 9.99
C ASN A 168 -9.78 22.70 8.87
N ARG A 169 -8.80 21.82 9.04
CA ARG A 169 -7.76 21.54 8.06
C ARG A 169 -8.03 20.20 7.38
N SER A 170 -7.67 20.14 6.11
CA SER A 170 -7.51 18.88 5.38
C SER A 170 -6.01 18.60 5.26
N TYR A 171 -5.66 17.33 5.18
CA TYR A 171 -4.28 16.89 5.04
C TYR A 171 -4.13 16.07 3.77
N CYS A 172 -2.91 15.93 3.30
CA CYS A 172 -2.52 14.99 2.23
C CYS A 172 -1.33 14.16 2.69
N TRP A 173 -1.06 13.06 1.97
CA TRP A 173 0.13 12.25 2.17
C TRP A 173 1.17 12.49 1.09
N VAL A 174 2.41 12.60 1.53
CA VAL A 174 3.61 12.49 0.71
C VAL A 174 4.34 11.20 1.09
N THR A 175 4.62 10.39 0.08
CA THR A 175 5.24 9.07 0.20
C THR A 175 6.68 9.09 -0.33
N GLN A 176 7.45 8.04 -0.03
CA GLN A 176 8.79 7.88 -0.62
C GLN A 176 8.76 7.92 -2.16
N GLU A 177 7.71 7.38 -2.78
CA GLU A 177 7.52 7.40 -4.23
C GLU A 177 7.43 8.82 -4.79
N ASP A 178 6.73 9.72 -4.09
CA ASP A 178 6.59 11.12 -4.50
C ASP A 178 7.93 11.85 -4.48
N VAL A 179 8.72 11.61 -3.44
CA VAL A 179 10.06 12.18 -3.29
C VAL A 179 11.00 11.60 -4.36
N ILE A 180 10.99 10.28 -4.57
CA ILE A 180 11.82 9.62 -5.60
C ILE A 180 11.46 10.12 -7.00
N ARG A 181 10.17 10.28 -7.31
CA ARG A 181 9.70 10.86 -8.58
C ARG A 181 10.17 12.30 -8.76
N TYR A 182 10.10 13.10 -7.69
CA TYR A 182 10.62 14.46 -7.70
C TYR A 182 12.14 14.50 -7.96
N LEU A 183 12.91 13.65 -7.26
CA LEU A 183 14.36 13.53 -7.44
C LEU A 183 14.72 13.07 -8.85
N LEU A 184 13.93 12.18 -9.45
CA LEU A 184 14.12 11.74 -10.84
C LEU A 184 13.94 12.89 -11.84
N ASN A 185 12.98 13.80 -11.60
CA ASN A 185 12.83 15.00 -12.45
C ASN A 185 14.04 15.96 -12.33
N ALA A 186 14.79 15.87 -11.23
CA ALA A 186 15.99 16.64 -10.96
C ALA A 186 17.29 15.81 -11.06
N ILE A 187 17.25 14.66 -11.74
CA ILE A 187 18.32 13.64 -11.68
C ILE A 187 19.70 14.16 -12.11
N ALA A 188 19.74 15.13 -13.03
CA ALA A 188 20.97 15.75 -13.51
C ALA A 188 21.76 16.46 -12.38
N ALA A 189 21.07 16.89 -11.32
CA ALA A 189 21.71 17.54 -10.17
C ALA A 189 22.56 16.57 -9.33
N PHE A 190 22.37 15.26 -9.49
CA PHE A 190 23.05 14.20 -8.74
C PHE A 190 24.13 13.49 -9.55
N SER A 191 24.41 13.95 -10.77
CA SER A 191 25.44 13.34 -11.63
C SER A 191 26.82 13.33 -10.94
N PRO A 192 27.58 12.22 -10.98
CA PRO A 192 27.37 11.01 -11.79
C PRO A 192 26.63 9.86 -11.06
N THR A 193 26.19 10.05 -9.82
CA THR A 193 25.66 8.97 -8.96
C THR A 193 24.53 8.15 -9.61
N PRO A 194 23.50 8.75 -10.25
CA PRO A 194 22.43 7.99 -10.90
C PRO A 194 22.88 7.05 -12.02
N ALA A 195 24.01 7.35 -12.68
CA ALA A 195 24.56 6.53 -13.76
C ALA A 195 25.47 5.40 -13.24
N SER A 196 25.81 5.41 -11.95
CA SER A 196 26.69 4.40 -11.35
C SER A 196 25.93 3.09 -11.09
N PRO A 197 26.61 1.94 -11.19
CA PRO A 197 25.99 0.64 -10.96
C PRO A 197 25.64 0.46 -9.48
N ILE A 198 24.49 -0.17 -9.19
CA ILE A 198 23.94 -0.28 -7.83
C ILE A 198 24.88 -1.00 -6.85
N ASN A 199 25.66 -1.98 -7.31
CA ASN A 199 26.66 -2.67 -6.49
C ASN A 199 27.81 -1.77 -5.99
N THR A 200 28.02 -0.60 -6.59
CA THR A 200 29.01 0.37 -6.11
C THR A 200 28.46 1.37 -5.10
N LEU A 201 27.14 1.44 -4.96
CA LEU A 201 26.44 2.45 -4.17
C LEU A 201 25.98 1.95 -2.80
N ASN A 202 26.27 0.68 -2.47
CA ASN A 202 25.81 0.03 -1.23
C ASN A 202 24.29 0.19 -1.01
N VAL A 203 23.53 0.12 -2.11
CA VAL A 203 22.07 0.31 -2.14
C VAL A 203 21.30 -1.02 -2.15
N ILE A 204 22.01 -2.13 -2.37
CA ILE A 204 21.46 -3.48 -2.34
C ILE A 204 21.35 -3.89 -0.88
N ASP A 205 20.14 -4.21 -0.44
CA ASP A 205 19.86 -4.78 0.88
C ASP A 205 19.79 -6.31 0.76
N ASP A 206 20.68 -6.99 1.49
CA ASP A 206 20.74 -8.44 1.65
C ASP A 206 20.30 -8.90 3.05
N GLN A 207 20.06 -7.98 3.98
CA GLN A 207 19.69 -8.27 5.37
C GLN A 207 18.18 -8.39 5.54
N ASN A 208 17.41 -7.52 4.88
CA ASN A 208 15.94 -7.55 4.89
C ASN A 208 15.39 -8.27 3.65
N LEU A 209 16.10 -9.33 3.22
CA LEU A 209 15.70 -10.18 2.11
C LEU A 209 14.68 -11.22 2.59
N PHE A 210 13.39 -10.89 2.45
CA PHE A 210 12.31 -11.80 2.83
C PHE A 210 12.03 -12.80 1.71
N ALA A 211 12.24 -14.09 1.97
CA ALA A 211 12.03 -15.15 1.00
C ALA A 211 11.39 -16.40 1.64
N VAL A 212 10.60 -17.12 0.85
CA VAL A 212 9.94 -18.38 1.20
C VAL A 212 10.10 -19.35 0.03
N ASN A 213 10.27 -20.65 0.29
CA ASN A 213 10.37 -21.62 -0.79
C ASN A 213 9.02 -21.86 -1.45
N TYR A 214 9.00 -22.20 -2.74
CA TYR A 214 7.78 -22.43 -3.51
C TYR A 214 6.80 -23.40 -2.82
N ASP A 215 7.31 -24.51 -2.30
CA ASP A 215 6.50 -25.57 -1.68
C ASP A 215 6.17 -25.33 -0.20
N ASP A 216 6.75 -24.29 0.43
CA ASP A 216 6.46 -23.99 1.83
C ASP A 216 5.00 -23.52 2.00
N PRO A 217 4.36 -23.77 3.15
CA PRO A 217 3.03 -23.25 3.42
C PRO A 217 3.00 -21.73 3.31
N ALA A 218 2.00 -21.17 2.62
CA ALA A 218 1.89 -19.71 2.45
C ALA A 218 1.74 -18.96 3.79
N SER A 219 1.23 -19.63 4.82
CA SER A 219 1.16 -19.11 6.19
C SER A 219 2.53 -18.78 6.79
N SER A 220 3.62 -19.38 6.31
CA SER A 220 5.00 -19.02 6.70
C SER A 220 5.38 -17.59 6.29
N ALA A 221 4.76 -17.07 5.23
CA ALA A 221 4.98 -15.70 4.75
C ALA A 221 4.28 -14.64 5.61
N LEU A 222 3.36 -14.99 6.53
CA LEU A 222 2.54 -14.01 7.27
C LEU A 222 3.37 -12.96 8.02
N ASN A 223 4.34 -13.42 8.80
CA ASN A 223 5.21 -12.51 9.55
C ASN A 223 6.07 -11.66 8.60
N LEU A 224 6.55 -12.26 7.50
CA LEU A 224 7.34 -11.58 6.49
C LEU A 224 6.53 -10.53 5.73
N LEU A 225 5.24 -10.77 5.49
CA LEU A 225 4.32 -9.82 4.87
C LEU A 225 4.06 -8.62 5.79
N SER A 226 3.87 -8.86 7.09
CA SER A 226 3.79 -7.77 8.09
C SER A 226 5.07 -6.94 8.15
N LEU A 227 6.25 -7.57 8.09
CA LEU A 227 7.53 -6.87 8.00
C LEU A 227 7.69 -6.13 6.66
N SER A 228 7.20 -6.70 5.55
CA SER A 228 7.24 -6.09 4.22
C SER A 228 6.48 -4.76 4.18
N LEU A 229 5.37 -4.65 4.93
CA LEU A 229 4.66 -3.39 5.08
C LEU A 229 5.49 -2.30 5.79
N ILE A 230 6.37 -2.69 6.72
CA ILE A 230 7.27 -1.80 7.47
C ILE A 230 8.49 -1.39 6.62
N HIS A 231 9.09 -2.34 5.90
CA HIS A 231 10.27 -2.10 5.06
C HIS A 231 9.91 -1.64 3.63
N GLN A 232 8.62 -1.45 3.34
CA GLN A 232 8.10 -1.13 2.01
C GLN A 232 8.67 -2.06 0.92
N SER A 233 8.71 -3.35 1.22
CA SER A 233 9.25 -4.43 0.38
C SER A 233 8.18 -5.48 0.06
N SER A 234 8.60 -6.70 -0.27
CA SER A 234 7.75 -7.86 -0.54
C SER A 234 8.44 -9.15 -0.08
N VAL A 235 7.75 -10.27 -0.19
CA VAL A 235 8.27 -11.61 0.08
C VAL A 235 8.54 -12.31 -1.24
N ALA A 236 9.80 -12.64 -1.50
CA ALA A 236 10.21 -13.41 -2.67
C ALA A 236 9.80 -14.88 -2.52
N ILE A 237 9.45 -15.50 -3.65
CA ILE A 237 9.30 -16.94 -3.77
C ILE A 237 10.51 -17.48 -4.52
N VAL A 238 11.17 -18.45 -3.93
CA VAL A 238 12.37 -19.09 -4.49
C VAL A 238 12.16 -20.58 -4.73
N ASP A 239 12.86 -21.12 -5.71
CA ASP A 239 12.98 -22.56 -5.90
C ASP A 239 13.96 -23.17 -4.86
N PRO A 240 14.04 -24.50 -4.75
CA PRO A 240 14.98 -25.16 -3.84
C PRO A 240 16.46 -24.83 -4.11
N GLU A 241 16.78 -24.36 -5.32
CA GLU A 241 18.11 -23.91 -5.73
C GLU A 241 18.39 -22.44 -5.36
N GLY A 242 17.42 -21.72 -4.81
CA GLY A 242 17.53 -20.31 -4.42
C GLY A 242 17.31 -19.32 -5.58
N LYS A 243 16.79 -19.79 -6.71
CA LYS A 243 16.45 -18.93 -7.84
C LYS A 243 15.13 -18.24 -7.62
N PHE A 244 15.06 -17.01 -8.11
CA PHE A 244 13.86 -16.21 -8.02
C PHE A 244 12.77 -16.74 -8.95
N VAL A 245 11.62 -17.10 -8.39
CA VAL A 245 10.44 -17.60 -9.12
C VAL A 245 9.38 -16.51 -9.27
N GLY A 246 9.19 -15.71 -8.22
CA GLY A 246 8.20 -14.64 -8.19
C GLY A 246 8.09 -14.02 -6.81
N GLU A 247 6.96 -13.39 -6.49
CA GLU A 247 6.75 -12.71 -5.22
C GLU A 247 5.31 -12.83 -4.72
N ILE A 248 5.13 -12.72 -3.41
CA ILE A 248 3.85 -12.39 -2.78
C ILE A 248 3.99 -10.95 -2.30
N SER A 249 3.40 -10.02 -3.06
CA SER A 249 3.55 -8.59 -2.78
C SER A 249 2.39 -7.98 -2.00
N PRO A 250 2.68 -7.05 -1.06
CA PRO A 250 1.65 -6.24 -0.44
C PRO A 250 0.80 -5.48 -1.45
N PHE A 251 1.37 -5.09 -2.59
CA PHE A 251 0.64 -4.43 -3.67
C PHE A 251 -0.48 -5.32 -4.25
N MET A 252 -0.17 -6.59 -4.57
CA MET A 252 -1.16 -7.55 -5.07
C MET A 252 -2.21 -7.88 -4.02
N LEU A 253 -1.79 -8.19 -2.79
CA LEU A 253 -2.72 -8.52 -1.70
C LEU A 253 -3.61 -7.34 -1.31
N ASN A 254 -3.13 -6.10 -1.45
CA ASN A 254 -3.97 -4.92 -1.22
C ASN A 254 -5.07 -4.72 -2.26
N SER A 255 -4.94 -5.35 -3.42
CA SER A 255 -5.94 -5.35 -4.49
C SER A 255 -6.94 -6.50 -4.36
N CYS A 256 -6.67 -7.45 -3.46
CA CYS A 256 -7.51 -8.62 -3.20
C CYS A 256 -8.60 -8.32 -2.15
N ASP A 257 -9.52 -9.27 -1.97
CA ASP A 257 -10.54 -9.21 -0.92
C ASP A 257 -10.14 -10.04 0.31
N GLU A 258 -10.88 -9.92 1.43
CA GLU A 258 -10.64 -10.74 2.63
C GLU A 258 -10.76 -12.26 2.37
N ALA A 259 -11.41 -12.64 1.26
CA ALA A 259 -11.52 -14.00 0.76
C ALA A 259 -10.17 -14.67 0.41
N VAL A 260 -9.06 -13.92 0.37
CA VAL A 260 -7.71 -14.49 0.22
C VAL A 260 -7.17 -15.06 1.54
N ALA A 261 -7.69 -14.65 2.70
CA ALA A 261 -7.20 -15.15 3.99
C ALA A 261 -7.26 -16.68 4.14
N PRO A 262 -8.37 -17.37 3.75
CA PRO A 262 -8.41 -18.82 3.76
C PRO A 262 -7.43 -19.47 2.76
N ALA A 263 -7.22 -18.87 1.59
CA ALA A 263 -6.24 -19.36 0.62
C ALA A 263 -4.82 -19.28 1.18
N LEU A 264 -4.46 -18.16 1.82
CA LEU A 264 -3.17 -17.98 2.46
C LEU A 264 -2.95 -18.98 3.61
N ALA A 265 -4.00 -19.33 4.35
CA ALA A 265 -3.93 -20.31 5.42
C ALA A 265 -3.76 -21.77 4.94
N THR A 266 -4.16 -22.08 3.70
CA THR A 266 -4.30 -23.47 3.22
C THR A 266 -3.37 -23.85 2.06
N LEU A 267 -2.94 -22.89 1.24
CA LEU A 267 -2.12 -23.13 0.06
C LEU A 267 -0.61 -23.13 0.37
N SER A 268 0.17 -23.66 -0.58
CA SER A 268 1.62 -23.41 -0.63
C SER A 268 1.89 -21.96 -1.08
N ALA A 269 3.10 -21.46 -0.87
CA ALA A 269 3.50 -20.13 -1.29
C ALA A 269 3.38 -19.95 -2.82
N GLY A 270 3.81 -20.96 -3.59
CA GLY A 270 3.68 -21.00 -5.04
C GLY A 270 2.23 -21.03 -5.52
N ASP A 271 1.38 -21.86 -4.91
CA ASP A 271 -0.05 -21.91 -5.25
C ASP A 271 -0.76 -20.60 -4.89
N LEU A 272 -0.41 -19.98 -3.75
CA LEU A 272 -0.97 -18.69 -3.38
C LEU A 272 -0.58 -17.61 -4.40
N MET A 273 0.67 -17.60 -4.87
CA MET A 273 1.12 -16.67 -5.91
C MET A 273 0.30 -16.83 -7.19
N ALA A 274 0.00 -18.06 -7.60
CA ALA A 274 -0.89 -18.32 -8.74
C ALA A 274 -2.36 -17.92 -8.44
N TYR A 275 -2.82 -18.11 -7.21
CA TYR A 275 -4.18 -17.78 -6.76
C TYR A 275 -4.47 -16.28 -6.79
N ILE A 276 -3.49 -15.44 -6.43
CA ILE A 276 -3.63 -13.98 -6.35
C ILE A 276 -3.23 -13.24 -7.64
N ASP A 277 -2.89 -13.98 -8.71
CA ASP A 277 -2.53 -13.36 -9.99
C ASP A 277 -3.70 -12.56 -10.58
N CYS A 278 -3.39 -11.57 -11.40
CA CYS A 278 -4.34 -10.60 -11.95
C CYS A 278 -5.38 -11.22 -12.91
N GLY A 279 -5.24 -12.51 -13.25
CA GLY A 279 -6.23 -13.30 -14.02
C GLY A 279 -7.37 -13.87 -13.17
N GLY A 280 -7.27 -13.77 -11.85
CA GLY A 280 -8.18 -14.39 -10.90
C GLY A 280 -7.81 -15.82 -10.52
N PRO A 281 -8.48 -16.45 -9.54
CA PRO A 281 -7.94 -17.62 -8.90
C PRO A 281 -8.30 -18.82 -9.76
N PRO A 282 -7.33 -19.68 -10.11
CA PRO A 282 -7.62 -20.91 -10.84
C PRO A 282 -8.71 -21.74 -10.12
N GLU A 283 -9.69 -22.25 -10.88
CA GLU A 283 -10.85 -22.98 -10.33
C GLU A 283 -10.43 -24.21 -9.52
N ASP A 284 -9.36 -24.88 -9.94
CA ASP A 284 -8.73 -26.00 -9.25
C ASP A 284 -8.16 -25.59 -7.90
N LEU A 285 -7.49 -24.44 -7.81
CA LEU A 285 -6.98 -23.93 -6.54
C LEU A 285 -8.12 -23.50 -5.60
N VAL A 286 -9.19 -22.89 -6.12
CA VAL A 286 -10.38 -22.57 -5.32
C VAL A 286 -10.99 -23.85 -4.73
N GLN A 287 -11.08 -24.92 -5.52
CA GLN A 287 -11.59 -26.20 -5.06
C GLN A 287 -10.69 -26.82 -3.98
N ILE A 288 -9.37 -26.77 -4.16
CA ILE A 288 -8.39 -27.24 -3.16
C ILE A 288 -8.54 -26.48 -1.85
N VAL A 289 -8.73 -25.15 -1.89
CA VAL A 289 -8.96 -24.34 -0.68
C VAL A 289 -10.23 -24.80 0.03
N LYS A 290 -11.33 -25.02 -0.70
CA LYS A 290 -12.60 -25.49 -0.11
C LYS A 290 -12.44 -26.83 0.58
N GLU A 291 -11.85 -27.81 -0.09
CA GLU A 291 -11.62 -29.16 0.44
C GLU A 291 -10.76 -29.13 1.72
N ARG A 292 -9.66 -28.36 1.71
CA ARG A 292 -8.77 -28.24 2.88
C ARG A 292 -9.44 -27.56 4.07
N LEU A 293 -10.32 -26.60 3.84
CA LEU A 293 -11.07 -25.95 4.93
C LEU A 293 -12.12 -26.88 5.54
N GLU A 294 -12.78 -27.72 4.73
CA GLU A 294 -13.70 -28.75 5.21
C GLU A 294 -12.97 -29.79 6.08
N GLU A 295 -11.81 -30.26 5.63
CA GLU A 295 -10.95 -31.19 6.40
C GLU A 295 -10.53 -30.60 7.76
N GLN A 296 -10.27 -29.29 7.81
CA GLN A 296 -9.87 -28.58 9.02
C GLN A 296 -11.04 -28.13 9.91
N ASN A 297 -12.30 -28.39 9.51
CA ASN A 297 -13.51 -27.94 10.19
C ASN A 297 -13.62 -26.40 10.33
N LEU A 298 -13.12 -25.63 9.36
CA LEU A 298 -13.14 -24.16 9.36
C LEU A 298 -14.35 -23.62 8.57
N SER A 299 -15.57 -24.01 8.97
CA SER A 299 -16.80 -23.64 8.26
C SER A 299 -17.02 -22.13 8.16
N ALA A 300 -16.64 -21.36 9.19
CA ALA A 300 -16.77 -19.91 9.17
C ALA A 300 -15.79 -19.22 8.20
N ALA A 301 -14.63 -19.84 7.91
CA ALA A 301 -13.70 -19.33 6.90
C ALA A 301 -14.16 -19.67 5.47
N LEU A 302 -14.87 -20.80 5.29
CA LEU A 302 -15.54 -21.12 4.02
C LEU A 302 -16.57 -20.06 3.63
N GLU A 303 -17.30 -19.51 4.59
CA GLU A 303 -18.27 -18.43 4.34
C GLU A 303 -17.62 -17.16 3.75
N LEU A 304 -16.32 -16.92 3.99
CA LEU A 304 -15.60 -15.77 3.41
C LEU A 304 -15.37 -15.91 1.89
N LEU A 305 -15.30 -17.14 1.37
CA LEU A 305 -15.15 -17.38 -0.07
C LEU A 305 -16.46 -17.07 -0.84
N GLY A 306 -17.58 -16.93 -0.12
CA GLY A 306 -18.91 -16.73 -0.67
C GLY A 306 -19.44 -17.96 -1.42
N ASP A 307 -20.75 -17.97 -1.69
CA ASP A 307 -21.30 -18.85 -2.73
C ASP A 307 -20.77 -18.40 -4.10
N GLU A 308 -20.77 -19.29 -5.10
CA GLU A 308 -20.12 -19.18 -6.43
C GLU A 308 -20.23 -17.85 -7.20
N GLY A 309 -21.02 -16.86 -6.74
CA GLY A 309 -21.03 -15.48 -7.20
C GLY A 309 -20.09 -14.50 -6.50
N GLY A 310 -19.35 -14.86 -5.45
CA GLY A 310 -18.44 -13.96 -4.69
C GLY A 310 -17.17 -13.54 -5.45
N LEU A 311 -16.70 -14.39 -6.38
CA LEU A 311 -15.54 -14.10 -7.25
C LEU A 311 -15.86 -13.06 -8.34
N SER A 312 -17.12 -12.62 -8.45
CA SER A 312 -17.56 -11.63 -9.44
C SER A 312 -16.87 -10.27 -9.30
N SER A 313 -16.31 -9.92 -8.13
CA SER A 313 -15.54 -8.68 -7.97
C SER A 313 -14.25 -8.64 -8.81
N TRP A 314 -13.66 -9.79 -9.13
CA TRP A 314 -12.48 -9.85 -10.01
C TRP A 314 -12.86 -9.79 -11.51
N SER A 315 -14.09 -10.19 -11.85
CA SER A 315 -14.60 -10.16 -13.24
C SER A 315 -14.81 -8.76 -13.82
N SER A 316 -14.79 -7.70 -13.00
CA SER A 316 -14.93 -6.32 -13.49
C SER A 316 -13.69 -5.75 -14.17
N PHE A 317 -12.56 -6.48 -14.18
CA PHE A 317 -11.28 -5.97 -14.70
C PHE A 317 -10.80 -6.59 -16.03
N CYS A 318 -11.48 -7.62 -16.55
CA CYS A 318 -11.07 -8.30 -17.78
C CYS A 318 -12.23 -8.50 -18.75
N SER A 319 -12.58 -7.44 -19.50
CA SER A 319 -13.35 -7.57 -20.75
C SER A 319 -12.59 -6.90 -21.89
N SER A 320 -11.70 -7.65 -22.53
CA SER A 320 -11.27 -7.35 -23.89
C SER A 320 -11.13 -8.66 -24.67
N SER A 321 -12.24 -9.08 -25.26
CA SER A 321 -12.29 -10.11 -26.30
C SER A 321 -12.91 -9.46 -27.53
N SER A 322 -12.08 -9.31 -28.55
CA SER A 322 -12.39 -8.68 -29.83
C SER A 322 -12.98 -9.68 -30.81
N GLU A 323 -14.20 -9.44 -31.34
CA GLU A 323 -14.66 -9.87 -32.68
C GLU A 323 -15.69 -8.85 -33.24
N ASP A 324 -15.56 -8.51 -34.52
CA ASP A 324 -16.31 -7.49 -35.27
C ASP A 324 -17.77 -7.91 -35.58
N ASP A 325 -18.75 -6.97 -35.50
CA ASP A 325 -19.64 -6.63 -36.63
C ASP A 325 -20.67 -5.50 -36.33
N ALA A 326 -21.19 -4.91 -37.40
CA ALA A 326 -21.75 -3.57 -37.51
C ALA A 326 -23.12 -3.24 -36.85
N SER A 327 -23.21 -1.97 -36.42
CA SER A 327 -24.36 -1.04 -36.46
C SER A 327 -25.57 -1.23 -35.51
N THR A 328 -25.72 -0.32 -34.54
CA THR A 328 -26.74 0.76 -34.51
C THR A 328 -27.03 1.25 -33.07
N GLY A 329 -26.63 2.49 -32.78
CA GLY A 329 -27.52 3.43 -32.05
C GLY A 329 -27.56 3.44 -30.51
N LYS A 330 -26.73 4.34 -29.96
CA LYS A 330 -27.06 5.34 -28.91
C LYS A 330 -27.20 4.91 -27.43
N ASN A 331 -26.16 5.35 -26.70
CA ASN A 331 -26.21 6.17 -25.48
C ASN A 331 -26.30 5.43 -24.13
N TRP A 332 -25.17 5.31 -23.43
CA TRP A 332 -25.06 5.91 -22.08
C TRP A 332 -23.60 6.24 -21.75
N ARG A 333 -23.36 7.51 -21.40
CA ARG A 333 -22.08 8.03 -20.94
C ARG A 333 -21.95 7.72 -19.45
N LEU A 334 -20.93 6.94 -19.07
CA LEU A 334 -20.29 6.99 -17.75
C LEU A 334 -18.89 6.37 -17.89
N GLY A 335 -18.03 7.07 -18.62
CA GLY A 335 -16.60 6.77 -18.70
C GLY A 335 -15.92 7.25 -17.43
N GLY A 336 -15.90 6.40 -16.40
CA GLY A 336 -14.91 6.48 -15.35
C GLY A 336 -13.66 5.76 -15.85
N TYR A 337 -12.57 6.50 -16.01
CA TYR A 337 -11.25 5.93 -16.24
C TYR A 337 -10.84 5.15 -14.99
N SER A 338 -11.29 3.89 -14.86
CA SER A 338 -10.64 2.97 -13.93
C SER A 338 -9.32 2.56 -14.57
N ALA A 339 -8.27 3.29 -14.21
CA ALA A 339 -6.90 2.99 -14.58
C ALA A 339 -6.33 1.84 -13.73
N ARG A 340 -7.13 0.81 -13.43
CA ARG A 340 -6.58 -0.50 -13.09
C ARG A 340 -6.08 -1.09 -14.40
N VAL A 341 -4.94 -0.58 -14.86
CA VAL A 341 -4.16 -1.27 -15.88
C VAL A 341 -3.82 -2.61 -15.26
N VAL A 342 -4.56 -3.64 -15.66
CA VAL A 342 -4.26 -5.04 -15.40
C VAL A 342 -2.96 -5.34 -16.15
N ARG A 343 -1.84 -4.90 -15.56
CA ARG A 343 -0.52 -5.39 -15.92
C ARG A 343 -0.35 -6.66 -15.12
N ARG A 344 -0.06 -7.75 -15.83
CA ARG A 344 0.56 -8.96 -15.26
C ARG A 344 1.61 -8.49 -14.25
N SER A 345 1.41 -8.75 -12.97
CA SER A 345 2.32 -8.31 -11.90
C SER A 345 3.53 -9.23 -11.88
N GLU A 346 4.30 -9.21 -12.97
CA GLU A 346 5.58 -9.88 -13.01
C GLU A 346 6.53 -9.08 -12.13
N ALA A 347 7.07 -9.75 -11.11
CA ALA A 347 7.99 -9.14 -10.17
C ALA A 347 9.17 -8.52 -10.93
N ILE A 348 9.50 -7.28 -10.60
CA ILE A 348 10.56 -6.56 -11.33
C ILE A 348 11.93 -6.92 -10.78
N VAL A 349 12.81 -7.31 -11.69
CA VAL A 349 14.18 -7.72 -11.38
C VAL A 349 15.19 -6.79 -12.05
N CYS A 350 16.34 -6.65 -11.42
CA CYS A 350 17.51 -5.98 -11.95
C CYS A 350 18.78 -6.76 -11.57
N TYR A 351 19.90 -6.35 -12.14
CA TYR A 351 21.20 -6.96 -11.89
C TYR A 351 22.11 -6.04 -11.07
N PRO A 352 23.12 -6.56 -10.35
CA PRO A 352 24.06 -5.76 -9.55
C PRO A 352 24.76 -4.62 -10.33
N TRP A 353 24.96 -4.79 -11.64
CA TRP A 353 25.57 -3.78 -12.52
C TRP A 353 24.58 -2.80 -13.15
N SER A 354 23.28 -2.91 -12.85
CA SER A 354 22.26 -1.97 -13.33
C SER A 354 22.53 -0.59 -12.75
N SER A 355 22.36 0.47 -13.56
CA SER A 355 22.51 1.84 -13.07
C SER A 355 21.37 2.21 -12.11
N LEU A 356 21.65 3.00 -11.08
CA LEU A 356 20.63 3.45 -10.12
C LEU A 356 19.41 4.10 -10.80
N VAL A 357 19.62 4.93 -11.82
CA VAL A 357 18.52 5.60 -12.56
C VAL A 357 17.61 4.59 -13.28
N ALA A 358 18.15 3.50 -13.80
CA ALA A 358 17.36 2.46 -14.44
C ALA A 358 16.45 1.76 -13.42
N VAL A 359 17.00 1.41 -12.24
CA VAL A 359 16.25 0.80 -11.14
C VAL A 359 15.16 1.74 -10.62
N MET A 360 15.46 3.03 -10.46
CA MET A 360 14.46 4.05 -10.10
C MET A 360 13.32 4.13 -11.13
N ILE A 361 13.64 4.16 -12.43
CA ILE A 361 12.64 4.23 -13.49
C ILE A 361 11.77 2.97 -13.50
N GLN A 362 12.37 1.78 -13.32
CA GLN A 362 11.63 0.52 -13.24
C GLN A 362 10.63 0.55 -12.07
N ALA A 363 11.09 0.83 -10.85
CA ALA A 363 10.24 0.91 -9.67
C ALA A 363 9.06 1.89 -9.86
N LEU A 364 9.35 3.11 -10.34
CA LEU A 364 8.33 4.14 -10.59
C LEU A 364 7.35 3.77 -11.72
N SER A 365 7.81 3.08 -12.77
CA SER A 365 6.97 2.68 -13.90
C SER A 365 5.97 1.59 -13.50
N HIS A 366 6.38 0.73 -12.57
CA HIS A 366 5.56 -0.34 -12.03
C HIS A 366 4.80 0.07 -10.75
N ARG A 367 5.01 1.29 -10.24
CA ARG A 367 4.40 1.81 -9.00
C ARG A 367 4.66 0.91 -7.78
N VAL A 368 5.87 0.38 -7.71
CA VAL A 368 6.36 -0.41 -6.58
C VAL A 368 7.50 0.33 -5.90
N SER A 369 7.67 0.09 -4.60
CA SER A 369 8.68 0.75 -3.77
C SER A 369 10.03 0.05 -3.75
N TYR A 370 10.21 -1.00 -4.56
CA TYR A 370 11.39 -1.84 -4.55
C TYR A 370 11.62 -2.53 -5.90
N VAL A 371 12.82 -3.10 -6.09
CA VAL A 371 13.21 -3.94 -7.22
C VAL A 371 14.07 -5.09 -6.71
N TRP A 372 13.82 -6.32 -7.14
CA TRP A 372 14.66 -7.47 -6.78
C TRP A 372 15.99 -7.44 -7.51
N VAL A 373 17.04 -7.94 -6.87
CA VAL A 373 18.37 -8.08 -7.45
C VAL A 373 18.68 -9.55 -7.62
N VAL A 374 18.96 -9.94 -8.86
CA VAL A 374 19.31 -11.32 -9.24
C VAL A 374 20.66 -11.37 -9.94
N GLU A 375 21.34 -12.51 -9.83
CA GLU A 375 22.56 -12.80 -10.59
C GLU A 375 22.24 -13.36 -11.99
N ASP A 376 23.28 -13.53 -12.81
CA ASP A 376 23.16 -14.07 -14.18
C ASP A 376 22.50 -15.45 -14.25
N ASP A 377 22.59 -16.25 -13.19
CA ASP A 377 22.02 -17.60 -13.11
C ASP A 377 20.58 -17.65 -12.58
N GLY A 378 20.02 -16.48 -12.23
CA GLY A 378 18.68 -16.29 -11.67
C GLY A 378 18.62 -16.37 -10.14
N THR A 379 19.74 -16.54 -9.46
CA THR A 379 19.80 -16.57 -7.99
C THR A 379 19.40 -15.22 -7.40
N LEU A 380 18.52 -15.22 -6.40
CA LEU A 380 18.14 -14.01 -5.68
C LEU A 380 19.27 -13.57 -4.74
N THR A 381 19.77 -12.35 -4.91
CA THR A 381 20.90 -11.83 -4.12
C THR A 381 20.60 -10.60 -3.28
N GLY A 382 19.47 -9.94 -3.50
CA GLY A 382 19.07 -8.82 -2.67
C GLY A 382 17.87 -8.07 -3.22
N ILE A 383 17.61 -6.91 -2.62
CA ILE A 383 16.52 -6.01 -2.99
C ILE A 383 17.01 -4.56 -2.93
N VAL A 384 16.53 -3.71 -3.83
CA VAL A 384 16.74 -2.27 -3.78
C VAL A 384 15.41 -1.59 -3.49
N THR A 385 15.29 -0.94 -2.33
CA THR A 385 14.07 -0.22 -1.92
C THR A 385 14.21 1.29 -2.15
N PHE A 386 13.09 2.02 -2.15
CA PHE A 386 13.10 3.48 -2.14
C PHE A 386 13.85 4.05 -0.94
N GLU A 387 13.80 3.41 0.22
CA GLU A 387 14.62 3.81 1.38
C GLU A 387 16.11 3.77 1.04
N GLY A 388 16.59 2.68 0.43
CA GLY A 388 17.97 2.56 -0.03
C GLY A 388 18.33 3.65 -1.04
N MET A 389 17.47 3.89 -2.04
CA MET A 389 17.66 4.94 -3.04
C MET A 389 17.71 6.34 -2.40
N LEU A 390 16.80 6.64 -1.47
CA LEU A 390 16.75 7.92 -0.74
C LEU A 390 18.01 8.12 0.09
N LYS A 391 18.55 7.08 0.72
CA LYS A 391 19.80 7.16 1.48
C LYS A 391 20.97 7.63 0.61
N VAL A 392 21.11 7.09 -0.60
CA VAL A 392 22.15 7.52 -1.56
C VAL A 392 22.02 9.00 -1.90
N PHE A 393 20.80 9.47 -2.21
CA PHE A 393 20.56 10.88 -2.52
C PHE A 393 20.77 11.79 -1.32
N ARG A 394 20.34 11.35 -0.14
CA ARG A 394 20.50 12.08 1.12
C ARG A 394 21.97 12.32 1.46
N GLU A 395 22.81 11.29 1.36
CA GLU A 395 24.25 11.41 1.61
C GLU A 395 24.90 12.40 0.64
N HIS A 396 24.51 12.35 -0.64
CA HIS A 396 24.95 13.34 -1.62
C HIS A 396 24.53 14.77 -1.23
N LEU A 397 23.25 14.98 -0.86
CA LEU A 397 22.74 16.28 -0.42
C LEU A 397 23.49 16.82 0.80
N LYS A 398 23.76 15.96 1.79
CA LYS A 398 24.51 16.32 3.00
C LYS A 398 25.96 16.68 2.71
N SER A 399 26.61 16.04 1.75
CA SER A 399 27.99 16.36 1.36
C SER A 399 28.14 17.73 0.70
N MET A 400 27.03 18.35 0.27
CA MET A 400 26.99 19.65 -0.40
C MET A 400 26.58 20.82 0.50
N CYS A 401 26.11 20.53 1.71
CA CYS A 401 25.80 21.52 2.76
C CYS A 401 27.02 21.66 3.69
#